data_AF-A0AAD7CB99-F1
#
_entry.id   AF-A0AAD7CB99-F1
#
_cell.length_a   1.000
_cell.length_b   1.000
_cell.length_c   1.000
_cell.angle_alpha   90.00
_cell.angle_beta   90.00
_cell.angle_gamma   90.00
#
_symmetry.space_group_name_H-M   'P 1'
#
loop_
_entity.id
_entity.type
_entity.pdbx_description
1 polymer ?
#
loop_
_entity_poly.entity_id
_entity_poly.type
_entity_poly.pdbx_seq_one_letter_code
_entity_poly.pdbx_strand_id
1 'polypeptide(L)'
;MAQNTWSIVQQGNSGIIPLELINLTPTLALMYDRPYTNPLKLPNGESAWAGLWHFDTNTATPLEIQTNSFCASGGFISNGTHVAVGGQPVDDIPGWGNATDGRMGVRLFGPCTSADGTGPGCTVFEDPETLHLVVTRWYPTALRIADGSLFIIGGSDILTTFNAADIAQNNYEFFPPRKGEEGTVRPSKFLEDTLPANLFPRGMVLPSGNVLIIANNQSVIYDIETDTELLRLPELPNGVRIGVPFDGFAQLLPLSPPLYEPAVIACGGSNKPDTITLEEMSVNDVATTQCQRITLTAAGVAAGWEIDHLPDPRVMAETVMLPSGDIYIVNGAHTGYSGYPSVGDSGATGTNAANPATQGIMYKSTLPLGQRITQVGIPTSPIPRMYHSAATLTAKGNIMVAASNPHPFVLEADNNPNNLSFPSEYRVEYFNPDFITNNSPRPVISKSPSQLAFNANGTLTVTIPASLAAGELQVSLMDMGFVTHGWHAGQRLVFLEHSLSGSTLTITAPPNGNIYAPGPGWIYVVADGVWSEGVQIMIGDGGAPPRPAQGVPVTITSL
;
A
#
# COMPACT_ATOMS: atom_id res chain seq x y z
N MET A 1 14.63 -25.53 9.88
CA MET A 1 14.28 -24.58 8.81
C MET A 1 15.49 -23.71 8.58
N ALA A 2 16.08 -23.73 7.38
CA ALA A 2 17.18 -22.83 7.06
C ALA A 2 16.67 -21.39 7.22
N GLN A 3 17.46 -20.51 7.84
CA GLN A 3 17.10 -19.11 7.94
C GLN A 3 17.19 -18.51 6.54
N ASN A 4 16.06 -18.14 5.93
CA ASN A 4 16.04 -17.49 4.62
C ASN A 4 16.79 -16.16 4.73
N THR A 5 17.96 -16.11 4.11
CA THR A 5 18.77 -14.89 4.04
C THR A 5 18.30 -14.04 2.87
N TRP A 6 18.51 -12.73 2.95
CA TRP A 6 18.13 -11.78 1.91
C TRP A 6 19.34 -11.01 1.41
N SER A 7 19.26 -10.52 0.18
CA SER A 7 20.31 -9.71 -0.46
C SER A 7 19.69 -8.54 -1.22
N ILE A 8 20.48 -7.48 -1.39
CA ILE A 8 20.04 -6.26 -2.09
C ILE A 8 20.84 -6.13 -3.37
N VAL A 9 20.16 -5.79 -4.47
CA VAL A 9 20.79 -5.37 -5.72
C VAL A 9 20.22 -4.03 -6.14
N GLN A 10 21.08 -3.06 -6.41
CA GLN A 10 20.66 -1.78 -6.98
C GLN A 10 20.60 -1.93 -8.50
N GLN A 11 19.42 -1.74 -9.11
CA GLN A 11 19.23 -1.87 -10.55
C GLN A 11 18.27 -0.82 -11.08
N GLY A 12 18.81 0.07 -11.91
CA GLY A 12 18.05 1.07 -12.65
C GLY A 12 17.85 2.38 -11.89
N ASN A 13 17.24 3.32 -12.61
CA ASN A 13 16.94 4.67 -12.15
C ASN A 13 15.59 5.06 -12.76
N SER A 14 14.63 5.46 -11.93
CA SER A 14 13.26 5.77 -12.35
C SER A 14 13.12 7.09 -13.09
N GLY A 15 14.05 8.03 -12.90
CA GLY A 15 14.02 9.38 -13.50
C GLY A 15 12.89 10.29 -13.00
N ILE A 16 11.97 9.78 -12.17
CA ILE A 16 11.00 10.49 -11.32
C ILE A 16 11.08 9.87 -9.92
N ILE A 17 10.52 10.49 -8.88
CA ILE A 17 10.43 9.89 -7.55
C ILE A 17 9.17 9.02 -7.49
N PRO A 18 9.26 7.68 -7.53
CA PRO A 18 8.10 6.80 -7.58
C PRO A 18 7.51 6.60 -6.17
N LEU A 19 6.98 7.68 -5.59
CA LEU A 19 6.38 7.63 -4.25
C LEU A 19 5.00 6.97 -4.28
N GLU A 20 4.29 7.08 -5.40
CA GLU A 20 3.03 6.42 -5.68
C GLU A 20 3.31 5.28 -6.68
N LEU A 21 3.23 4.03 -6.23
CA LEU A 21 3.71 2.87 -7.00
C LEU A 21 2.67 1.75 -7.05
N ILE A 22 2.37 1.25 -8.25
CA ILE A 22 1.32 0.25 -8.47
C ILE A 22 1.78 -0.80 -9.49
N ASN A 23 1.69 -2.09 -9.13
CA ASN A 23 1.94 -3.17 -10.08
C ASN A 23 0.76 -3.36 -11.03
N LEU A 24 0.99 -3.15 -12.32
CA LEU A 24 -0.03 -3.25 -13.38
C LEU A 24 -0.07 -4.63 -14.01
N THR A 25 1.10 -5.14 -14.38
CA THR A 25 1.30 -6.41 -15.09
C THR A 25 2.60 -7.05 -14.58
N PRO A 26 2.93 -8.30 -14.96
CA PRO A 26 4.18 -8.92 -14.54
C PRO A 26 5.44 -8.14 -14.93
N THR A 27 5.33 -7.27 -15.94
CA THR A 27 6.44 -6.52 -16.52
C THR A 27 6.36 -5.02 -16.25
N LEU A 28 5.22 -4.49 -15.79
CA LEU A 28 4.98 -3.06 -15.66
C LEU A 28 4.48 -2.65 -14.28
N ALA A 29 5.02 -1.54 -13.78
CA ALA A 29 4.43 -0.76 -12.71
C ALA A 29 4.15 0.68 -13.14
N LEU A 30 3.07 1.25 -12.61
CA LEU A 30 2.73 2.66 -12.73
C LEU A 30 3.39 3.43 -11.58
N MET A 31 3.98 4.56 -11.92
CA MET A 31 4.63 5.47 -10.98
C MET A 31 4.02 6.86 -11.13
N TYR A 32 3.64 7.48 -10.02
CA TYR A 32 3.31 8.90 -9.95
C TYR A 32 4.27 9.63 -9.02
N ASP A 33 4.47 10.90 -9.33
CA ASP A 33 5.35 11.83 -8.62
C ASP A 33 4.66 13.21 -8.56
N ARG A 34 5.24 14.14 -7.82
CA ARG A 34 4.90 15.55 -7.89
C ARG A 34 5.45 16.16 -9.20
N PRO A 35 4.81 17.23 -9.73
CA PRO A 35 5.30 18.05 -10.86
C PRO A 35 6.65 18.74 -10.61
N TYR A 36 7.72 17.95 -10.49
CA TYR A 36 9.07 18.39 -10.22
C TYR A 36 9.86 18.63 -11.51
N THR A 37 11.04 19.24 -11.36
CA THR A 37 12.06 19.29 -12.43
C THR A 37 12.77 17.94 -12.62
N ASN A 38 12.01 16.87 -12.82
CA ASN A 38 12.50 15.50 -12.88
C ASN A 38 13.40 15.21 -14.10
N PRO A 39 14.38 14.29 -14.00
CA PRO A 39 15.18 13.84 -15.12
C PRO A 39 14.41 13.21 -16.28
N LEU A 40 13.36 12.42 -15.99
CA LEU A 40 12.54 11.78 -17.01
C LEU A 40 11.76 12.85 -17.78
N LYS A 41 11.84 12.85 -19.12
CA LYS A 41 11.21 13.86 -19.97
C LYS A 41 10.13 13.29 -20.86
N LEU A 42 9.05 14.03 -21.02
CA LEU A 42 8.04 13.82 -22.06
C LEU A 42 8.63 14.11 -23.45
N PRO A 43 8.00 13.63 -24.55
CA PRO A 43 8.46 13.91 -25.91
C PRO A 43 8.54 15.40 -26.28
N ASN A 44 7.77 16.25 -25.60
CA ASN A 44 7.80 17.71 -25.76
C ASN A 44 8.98 18.39 -25.01
N GLY A 45 9.78 17.62 -24.26
CA GLY A 45 10.92 18.09 -23.48
C GLY A 45 10.60 18.52 -22.05
N GLU A 46 9.33 18.56 -21.65
CA GLU A 46 8.91 18.86 -20.28
C GLU A 46 9.24 17.71 -19.32
N SER A 47 9.39 18.01 -18.03
CA SER A 47 9.60 17.00 -17.00
C SER A 47 8.35 16.13 -16.86
N ALA A 48 8.54 14.82 -16.86
CA ALA A 48 7.49 13.88 -16.51
C ALA A 48 7.37 13.77 -14.99
N TRP A 49 6.15 13.57 -14.54
CA TRP A 49 5.80 13.32 -13.13
C TRP A 49 4.81 12.15 -13.00
N ALA A 50 4.75 11.36 -14.07
CA ALA A 50 4.21 10.01 -14.10
C ALA A 50 5.06 9.17 -15.06
N GLY A 51 5.05 7.86 -14.87
CA GLY A 51 5.77 6.96 -15.75
C GLY A 51 5.40 5.49 -15.58
N LEU A 52 5.81 4.69 -16.55
CA LEU A 52 5.77 3.23 -16.48
C LEU A 52 7.17 2.70 -16.19
N TRP A 53 7.32 1.95 -15.12
CA TRP A 53 8.52 1.19 -14.81
C TRP A 53 8.46 -0.20 -15.46
N HIS A 54 9.54 -0.58 -16.12
CA HIS A 54 9.68 -1.89 -16.76
C HIS A 54 10.56 -2.81 -15.92
N PHE A 55 9.97 -3.85 -15.33
CA PHE A 55 10.65 -4.79 -14.43
C PHE A 55 11.72 -5.67 -15.11
N ASP A 56 11.69 -5.78 -16.44
CA ASP A 56 12.64 -6.60 -17.19
C ASP A 56 13.89 -5.83 -17.61
N THR A 57 13.72 -4.55 -17.95
CA THR A 57 14.81 -3.68 -18.39
C THR A 57 15.31 -2.76 -17.29
N ASN A 58 14.57 -2.60 -16.20
CA ASN A 58 14.83 -1.64 -15.12
C ASN A 58 14.94 -0.20 -15.64
N THR A 59 13.99 0.18 -16.51
CA THR A 59 13.91 1.50 -17.13
C THR A 59 12.51 2.09 -17.00
N ALA A 60 12.40 3.41 -17.07
CA ALA A 60 11.13 4.12 -17.07
C ALA A 60 10.76 4.68 -18.45
N THR A 61 9.47 4.74 -18.75
CA THR A 61 8.89 5.48 -19.87
C THR A 61 7.99 6.59 -19.32
N PRO A 62 8.08 7.84 -19.80
CA PRO A 62 7.25 8.93 -19.30
C PRO A 62 5.77 8.70 -19.64
N LEU A 63 4.89 9.13 -18.73
CA LEU A 63 3.45 9.25 -18.97
C LEU A 63 3.03 10.71 -18.82
N GLU A 64 2.14 11.15 -19.71
CA GLU A 64 1.51 12.46 -19.62
C GLU A 64 0.28 12.36 -18.72
N ILE A 65 0.16 13.30 -17.79
CA ILE A 65 -1.00 13.51 -16.93
C ILE A 65 -1.26 15.01 -16.75
N GLN A 66 -2.50 15.36 -16.42
CA GLN A 66 -3.01 16.72 -16.37
C GLN A 66 -3.11 17.25 -14.93
N THR A 67 -3.72 16.48 -14.03
CA THR A 67 -4.02 16.90 -12.65
C THR A 67 -2.97 16.37 -11.67
N ASN A 68 -2.53 17.17 -10.70
CA ASN A 68 -1.43 16.83 -9.79
C ASN A 68 -1.74 15.65 -8.84
N SER A 69 -1.26 14.44 -9.18
CA SER A 69 -1.56 13.20 -8.44
C SER A 69 -0.87 13.10 -7.10
N PHE A 70 0.21 13.85 -6.87
CA PHE A 70 0.95 13.76 -5.63
C PHE A 70 0.02 13.89 -4.42
N CYS A 71 0.17 12.97 -3.46
CA CYS A 71 -0.68 12.86 -2.27
C CYS A 71 -2.05 12.21 -2.52
N ALA A 72 -2.22 11.50 -3.63
CA ALA A 72 -3.39 10.70 -3.95
C ALA A 72 -3.36 9.33 -3.26
N SER A 73 -4.49 8.62 -3.38
CA SER A 73 -4.60 7.18 -3.12
C SER A 73 -5.33 6.53 -4.29
N GLY A 74 -5.54 5.22 -4.27
CA GLY A 74 -6.17 4.54 -5.38
C GLY A 74 -6.27 3.04 -5.23
N GLY A 75 -6.57 2.40 -6.35
CA GLY A 75 -6.64 0.96 -6.47
C GLY A 75 -7.27 0.54 -7.78
N PHE A 76 -7.30 -0.76 -8.03
CA PHE A 76 -8.07 -1.31 -9.14
C PHE A 76 -9.56 -1.27 -8.83
N ILE A 77 -10.38 -1.07 -9.86
CA ILE A 77 -11.80 -1.41 -9.86
C ILE A 77 -12.03 -2.76 -10.55
N SER A 78 -13.24 -3.32 -10.42
CA SER A 78 -13.51 -4.72 -10.81
C SER A 78 -13.29 -5.09 -12.28
N ASN A 79 -13.26 -4.12 -13.19
CA ASN A 79 -12.93 -4.37 -14.61
C ASN A 79 -11.43 -4.37 -14.92
N GLY A 80 -10.58 -4.15 -13.91
CA GLY A 80 -9.13 -4.07 -14.07
C GLY A 80 -8.58 -2.71 -14.47
N THR A 81 -9.42 -1.67 -14.55
CA THR A 81 -8.93 -0.29 -14.60
C THR A 81 -8.33 0.08 -13.24
N HIS A 82 -7.11 0.61 -13.26
CA HIS A 82 -6.51 1.25 -12.10
C HIS A 82 -6.99 2.70 -11.99
N VAL A 83 -7.29 3.15 -10.78
CA VAL A 83 -7.81 4.49 -10.51
C VAL A 83 -6.97 5.14 -9.41
N ALA A 84 -6.41 6.32 -9.67
CA ALA A 84 -5.87 7.20 -8.64
C ALA A 84 -6.83 8.38 -8.39
N VAL A 85 -7.10 8.68 -7.13
CA VAL A 85 -8.10 9.65 -6.67
C VAL A 85 -7.50 10.67 -5.70
N GLY A 86 -7.92 11.92 -5.83
CA GLY A 86 -7.38 13.02 -5.06
C GLY A 86 -6.00 13.44 -5.55
N GLY A 87 -5.28 14.19 -4.71
CA GLY A 87 -3.97 14.72 -5.05
C GLY A 87 -3.72 16.09 -4.41
N GLN A 88 -2.85 16.88 -5.01
CA GLN A 88 -2.38 18.16 -4.46
C GLN A 88 -2.88 19.34 -5.30
N PRO A 89 -3.17 20.51 -4.68
CA PRO A 89 -3.42 21.75 -5.41
C PRO A 89 -2.22 22.20 -6.24
N VAL A 90 -2.46 23.15 -7.15
CA VAL A 90 -1.40 23.88 -7.85
C VAL A 90 -0.64 24.77 -6.86
N ASP A 91 0.68 24.81 -6.97
CA ASP A 91 1.57 25.65 -6.17
C ASP A 91 2.55 26.38 -7.11
N ASP A 92 3.08 27.54 -6.70
CA ASP A 92 3.99 28.35 -7.51
C ASP A 92 5.45 27.91 -7.29
N ILE A 93 5.75 26.67 -7.70
CA ILE A 93 7.08 26.07 -7.54
C ILE A 93 7.70 25.83 -8.93
N PRO A 94 9.00 26.12 -9.13
CA PRO A 94 9.67 25.85 -10.39
C PRO A 94 9.53 24.38 -10.84
N GLY A 95 9.19 24.17 -12.11
CA GLY A 95 9.06 22.83 -12.72
C GLY A 95 7.63 22.28 -12.82
N TRP A 96 6.64 22.99 -12.28
CA TRP A 96 5.24 22.52 -12.24
C TRP A 96 4.52 22.54 -13.58
N GLY A 97 5.08 23.20 -14.60
CA GLY A 97 4.53 23.23 -15.95
C GLY A 97 3.06 23.67 -15.96
N ASN A 98 2.21 22.90 -16.64
CA ASN A 98 0.77 23.14 -16.77
C ASN A 98 -0.09 22.25 -15.85
N ALA A 99 0.48 21.70 -14.77
CA ALA A 99 -0.26 20.84 -13.86
C ALA A 99 -1.47 21.59 -13.26
N THR A 100 -2.63 20.93 -13.26
CA THR A 100 -3.87 21.47 -12.68
C THR A 100 -4.14 20.86 -11.30
N ASP A 101 -5.11 21.43 -10.58
CA ASP A 101 -5.45 20.99 -9.23
C ASP A 101 -5.86 19.51 -9.22
N GLY A 102 -5.15 18.71 -8.43
CA GLY A 102 -5.38 17.29 -8.32
C GLY A 102 -6.31 16.87 -7.20
N ARG A 103 -6.74 17.75 -6.30
CA ARG A 103 -7.50 17.35 -5.10
C ARG A 103 -8.84 16.67 -5.42
N MET A 104 -9.45 16.96 -6.56
CA MET A 104 -10.65 16.23 -7.03
C MET A 104 -10.34 15.28 -8.20
N GLY A 105 -9.06 15.12 -8.55
CA GLY A 105 -8.63 14.38 -9.72
C GLY A 105 -9.01 12.91 -9.65
N VAL A 106 -9.43 12.38 -10.79
CA VAL A 106 -9.65 10.95 -11.02
C VAL A 106 -8.85 10.57 -12.27
N ARG A 107 -7.86 9.70 -12.08
CA ARG A 107 -6.91 9.27 -13.13
C ARG A 107 -7.14 7.81 -13.43
N LEU A 108 -7.58 7.50 -14.64
CA LEU A 108 -7.90 6.15 -15.08
C LEU A 108 -6.76 5.59 -15.92
N PHE A 109 -6.16 4.49 -15.48
CA PHE A 109 -5.25 3.70 -16.29
C PHE A 109 -5.93 2.37 -16.63
N GLY A 110 -6.31 2.21 -17.89
CA GLY A 110 -7.02 1.02 -18.36
C GLY A 110 -6.16 -0.26 -18.30
N PRO A 111 -6.75 -1.45 -18.51
CA PRO A 111 -5.96 -2.67 -18.66
C PRO A 111 -4.96 -2.55 -19.82
N CYS A 112 -3.69 -2.35 -19.49
CA CYS A 112 -2.59 -2.35 -20.46
C CYS A 112 -2.23 -3.80 -20.78
N THR A 113 -2.51 -4.23 -22.01
CA THR A 113 -2.29 -5.62 -22.44
C THR A 113 -0.92 -5.83 -23.07
N SER A 114 -0.17 -4.74 -23.36
CA SER A 114 1.17 -4.85 -23.89
C SER A 114 2.20 -5.03 -22.77
N ALA A 115 3.10 -5.99 -22.95
CA ALA A 115 4.20 -6.23 -22.03
C ALA A 115 5.21 -5.07 -22.00
N ASP A 116 5.32 -4.31 -23.10
CA ASP A 116 6.23 -3.17 -23.27
C ASP A 116 5.57 -1.82 -22.97
N GLY A 117 4.36 -1.81 -22.40
CA GLY A 117 3.67 -0.58 -22.00
C GLY A 117 3.28 0.32 -23.17
N THR A 118 3.27 -0.19 -24.41
CA THR A 118 2.82 0.57 -25.58
C THR A 118 1.42 0.15 -26.04
N GLY A 119 0.73 1.05 -26.73
CA GLY A 119 -0.58 0.76 -27.32
C GLY A 119 -1.79 1.12 -26.45
N PRO A 120 -2.99 0.72 -26.87
CA PRO A 120 -4.24 1.15 -26.23
C PRO A 120 -4.31 0.73 -24.76
N GLY A 121 -4.73 1.66 -23.89
CA GLY A 121 -4.90 1.40 -22.47
C GLY A 121 -3.63 1.51 -21.62
N CYS A 122 -2.46 1.73 -22.23
CA CYS A 122 -1.20 1.97 -21.52
C CYS A 122 -0.91 3.46 -21.27
N THR A 123 -1.97 4.27 -21.14
CA THR A 123 -1.92 5.71 -20.88
C THR A 123 -2.90 6.05 -19.76
N VAL A 124 -2.74 7.23 -19.16
CA VAL A 124 -3.69 7.77 -18.20
C VAL A 124 -4.75 8.58 -18.94
N PHE A 125 -6.02 8.36 -18.58
CA PHE A 125 -7.15 9.18 -19.00
C PHE A 125 -7.64 10.03 -17.83
N GLU A 126 -7.87 11.31 -18.11
CA GLU A 126 -8.40 12.30 -17.19
C GLU A 126 -9.41 13.18 -17.94
N ASP A 127 -10.49 13.53 -17.25
CA ASP A 127 -11.45 14.54 -17.69
C ASP A 127 -11.90 15.35 -16.47
N PRO A 128 -11.08 16.29 -15.97
CA PRO A 128 -11.38 16.99 -14.72
C PRO A 128 -12.67 17.83 -14.76
N GLU A 129 -13.23 18.11 -15.95
CA GLU A 129 -14.50 18.82 -16.09
C GLU A 129 -15.71 17.94 -15.75
N THR A 130 -15.64 16.63 -16.02
CA THR A 130 -16.80 15.73 -15.86
C THR A 130 -16.53 14.47 -15.03
N LEU A 131 -15.26 14.15 -14.81
CA LEU A 131 -14.76 12.99 -14.07
C LEU A 131 -13.89 13.46 -12.90
N HIS A 132 -14.56 13.77 -11.78
CA HIS A 132 -13.91 14.27 -10.58
C HIS A 132 -14.61 13.75 -9.31
N LEU A 133 -13.92 13.82 -8.18
CA LEU A 133 -14.50 13.57 -6.85
C LEU A 133 -15.54 14.62 -6.48
N VAL A 134 -16.40 14.30 -5.53
CA VAL A 134 -17.44 15.23 -5.02
C VAL A 134 -16.82 16.38 -4.24
N VAL A 135 -15.76 16.10 -3.48
CA VAL A 135 -15.04 17.07 -2.65
C VAL A 135 -13.54 16.98 -2.89
N THR A 136 -12.82 18.05 -2.56
CA THR A 136 -11.36 18.09 -2.60
C THR A 136 -10.75 17.15 -1.57
N ARG A 137 -9.74 16.37 -1.94
CA ARG A 137 -9.04 15.45 -1.04
C ARG A 137 -7.53 15.43 -1.29
N TRP A 138 -6.80 15.91 -0.29
CA TRP A 138 -5.37 15.69 -0.09
C TRP A 138 -5.17 14.64 1.02
N TYR A 139 -4.32 13.62 0.81
CA TYR A 139 -4.16 12.44 1.68
C TYR A 139 -5.43 11.63 1.99
N PRO A 140 -6.27 11.29 0.98
CA PRO A 140 -7.36 10.34 1.18
C PRO A 140 -6.85 8.89 1.23
N THR A 141 -7.65 7.97 1.74
CA THR A 141 -7.42 6.52 1.54
C THR A 141 -8.51 5.95 0.64
N ALA A 142 -8.13 5.19 -0.40
CA ALA A 142 -9.08 4.50 -1.27
C ALA A 142 -8.97 2.98 -1.12
N LEU A 143 -10.09 2.28 -0.99
CA LEU A 143 -10.14 0.82 -0.84
C LEU A 143 -11.08 0.21 -1.86
N ARG A 144 -10.63 -0.83 -2.56
CA ARG A 144 -11.54 -1.63 -3.38
C ARG A 144 -12.47 -2.47 -2.49
N ILE A 145 -13.78 -2.36 -2.70
CA ILE A 145 -14.82 -3.04 -1.91
C ILE A 145 -15.55 -4.12 -2.70
N ALA A 146 -16.46 -4.84 -2.06
CA ALA A 146 -17.07 -6.07 -2.58
C ALA A 146 -17.91 -5.90 -3.87
N ASP A 147 -18.42 -4.69 -4.13
CA ASP A 147 -19.11 -4.35 -5.38
C ASP A 147 -18.14 -3.97 -6.52
N GLY A 148 -16.83 -3.94 -6.24
CA GLY A 148 -15.78 -3.62 -7.20
C GLY A 148 -15.46 -2.14 -7.37
N SER A 149 -16.16 -1.24 -6.68
CA SER A 149 -15.86 0.19 -6.62
C SER A 149 -14.77 0.50 -5.60
N LEU A 150 -14.32 1.76 -5.58
CA LEU A 150 -13.46 2.31 -4.54
C LEU A 150 -14.31 3.03 -3.49
N PHE A 151 -14.07 2.72 -2.22
CA PHE A 151 -14.51 3.48 -1.06
C PHE A 151 -13.40 4.45 -0.64
N ILE A 152 -13.69 5.75 -0.68
CA ILE A 152 -12.72 6.83 -0.51
C ILE A 152 -12.96 7.50 0.85
N ILE A 153 -11.91 7.61 1.64
CA ILE A 153 -11.96 7.95 3.06
C ILE A 153 -11.11 9.18 3.33
N GLY A 154 -11.72 10.19 3.95
CA GLY A 154 -10.97 11.25 4.60
C GLY A 154 -10.21 12.19 3.66
N GLY A 155 -9.21 12.84 4.23
CA GLY A 155 -8.34 13.80 3.57
C GLY A 155 -8.53 15.23 4.12
N SER A 156 -7.93 16.18 3.42
CA SER A 156 -8.02 17.61 3.71
C SER A 156 -8.28 18.41 2.44
N ASP A 157 -8.91 19.56 2.60
CA ASP A 157 -9.02 20.55 1.54
C ASP A 157 -7.67 21.16 1.19
N ILE A 158 -6.79 21.36 2.15
CA ILE A 158 -5.50 22.04 1.92
C ILE A 158 -4.32 21.21 2.41
N LEU A 159 -3.12 21.62 2.01
CA LEU A 159 -1.87 21.09 2.57
C LEU A 159 -1.79 21.48 4.05
N THR A 160 -1.47 20.50 4.90
CA THR A 160 -1.32 20.71 6.34
C THR A 160 -0.49 19.60 6.99
N THR A 161 0.18 19.90 8.11
CA THR A 161 0.79 18.85 8.95
C THR A 161 -0.23 18.23 9.91
N PHE A 162 -1.16 19.04 10.42
CA PHE A 162 -2.22 18.65 11.34
C PHE A 162 -3.57 19.05 10.75
N ASN A 163 -4.48 18.10 10.57
CA ASN A 163 -5.76 18.31 9.92
C ASN A 163 -6.73 19.02 10.87
N ALA A 164 -6.96 20.31 10.65
CA ALA A 164 -7.88 21.09 11.48
C ALA A 164 -9.35 20.87 11.06
N ALA A 165 -10.29 21.07 11.98
CA ALA A 165 -11.70 20.75 11.76
C ALA A 165 -12.36 21.52 10.60
N ASP A 166 -11.87 22.72 10.27
CA ASP A 166 -12.39 23.59 9.22
C ASP A 166 -11.89 23.24 7.80
N ILE A 167 -10.85 22.40 7.70
CA ILE A 167 -10.26 21.94 6.43
C ILE A 167 -10.37 20.43 6.24
N ALA A 168 -10.73 19.69 7.29
CA ALA A 168 -10.79 18.25 7.29
C ALA A 168 -12.00 17.72 6.51
N GLN A 169 -11.75 16.77 5.61
CA GLN A 169 -12.78 16.02 4.93
C GLN A 169 -13.23 14.84 5.78
N ASN A 170 -14.02 15.10 6.81
CA ASN A 170 -14.55 14.07 7.72
C ASN A 170 -15.75 13.34 7.08
N ASN A 171 -15.54 12.77 5.90
CA ASN A 171 -16.58 12.12 5.12
C ASN A 171 -16.01 11.04 4.18
N TYR A 172 -16.90 10.23 3.63
CA TYR A 172 -16.64 9.18 2.67
C TYR A 172 -17.34 9.44 1.33
N GLU A 173 -16.78 8.93 0.24
CA GLU A 173 -17.45 8.87 -1.07
C GLU A 173 -17.03 7.62 -1.86
N PHE A 174 -17.61 7.41 -3.04
CA PHE A 174 -17.37 6.22 -3.87
C PHE A 174 -16.96 6.57 -5.29
N PHE A 175 -16.08 5.74 -5.87
CA PHE A 175 -15.78 5.81 -7.29
C PHE A 175 -15.86 4.43 -7.97
N PRO A 176 -16.66 4.28 -9.06
CA PRO A 176 -17.71 5.20 -9.50
C PRO A 176 -18.77 5.43 -8.40
N PRO A 177 -19.56 6.51 -8.48
CA PRO A 177 -20.60 6.77 -7.49
C PRO A 177 -21.65 5.65 -7.50
N ARG A 178 -22.17 5.33 -6.32
CA ARG A 178 -23.31 4.43 -6.17
C ARG A 178 -24.58 5.10 -6.68
N LYS A 179 -25.52 4.29 -7.18
CA LYS A 179 -26.80 4.79 -7.70
C LYS A 179 -27.57 5.49 -6.59
N GLY A 180 -27.93 6.76 -6.81
CA GLY A 180 -28.62 7.60 -5.84
C GLY A 180 -27.69 8.32 -4.86
N GLU A 181 -26.37 8.12 -4.96
CA GLU A 181 -25.34 8.82 -4.18
C GLU A 181 -24.48 9.74 -5.06
N GLU A 182 -24.89 9.98 -6.32
CA GLU A 182 -24.17 10.87 -7.23
C GLU A 182 -24.07 12.29 -6.65
N GLY A 183 -22.84 12.82 -6.56
CA GLY A 183 -22.61 14.16 -6.02
C GLY A 183 -22.83 14.29 -4.51
N THR A 184 -22.83 13.17 -3.77
CA THR A 184 -23.01 13.17 -2.31
C THR A 184 -21.81 12.56 -1.59
N VAL A 185 -21.62 12.97 -0.34
CA VAL A 185 -20.64 12.39 0.59
C VAL A 185 -21.35 11.94 1.86
N ARG A 186 -20.80 10.94 2.54
CA ARG A 186 -21.33 10.42 3.81
C ARG A 186 -20.51 10.95 4.98
N PRO A 187 -21.09 11.66 5.95
CA PRO A 187 -20.34 12.21 7.07
C PRO A 187 -19.79 11.11 7.98
N SER A 188 -18.63 11.37 8.60
CA SER A 188 -17.98 10.45 9.54
C SER A 188 -17.72 11.13 10.87
N LYS A 189 -18.37 10.65 11.92
CA LYS A 189 -18.11 11.13 13.29
C LYS A 189 -16.76 10.64 13.80
N PHE A 190 -16.33 9.46 13.37
CA PHE A 190 -15.01 8.91 13.65
C PHE A 190 -13.88 9.79 13.14
N LEU A 191 -13.97 10.27 11.90
CA LEU A 191 -12.93 11.13 11.35
C LEU A 191 -12.87 12.46 12.11
N GLU A 192 -14.02 13.02 12.50
CA GLU A 192 -14.07 14.20 13.37
C GLU A 192 -13.41 13.94 14.75
N ASP A 193 -13.69 12.79 15.37
CA ASP A 193 -13.14 12.40 16.69
C ASP A 193 -11.64 12.09 16.69
N THR A 194 -11.05 11.89 15.51
CA THR A 194 -9.64 11.50 15.35
C THR A 194 -8.76 12.65 14.88
N LEU A 195 -9.32 13.85 14.72
CA LEU A 195 -8.54 15.07 14.50
C LEU A 195 -7.55 15.31 15.65
N PRO A 196 -6.41 15.97 15.39
CA PRO A 196 -5.96 16.49 14.09
C PRO A 196 -5.09 15.51 13.28
N ALA A 197 -4.92 14.25 13.72
CA ALA A 197 -3.99 13.29 13.11
C ALA A 197 -4.71 12.17 12.35
N ASN A 198 -5.56 12.53 11.38
CA ASN A 198 -6.45 11.61 10.66
C ASN A 198 -6.26 11.56 9.13
N LEU A 199 -5.13 12.06 8.60
CA LEU A 199 -4.82 11.93 7.16
C LEU A 199 -4.30 10.52 6.84
N PHE A 200 -4.54 10.05 5.60
CA PHE A 200 -4.39 8.66 5.19
C PHE A 200 -4.87 7.63 6.24
N PRO A 201 -6.15 7.67 6.67
CA PRO A 201 -6.69 6.69 7.61
C PRO A 201 -6.39 5.25 7.17
N ARG A 202 -5.84 4.43 8.07
CA ARG A 202 -5.50 3.04 7.75
C ARG A 202 -6.78 2.22 7.67
N GLY A 203 -7.30 2.10 6.46
CA GLY A 203 -8.56 1.40 6.16
C GLY A 203 -8.33 -0.02 5.65
N MET A 204 -9.10 -0.99 6.15
CA MET A 204 -9.01 -2.40 5.74
C MET A 204 -10.42 -2.98 5.63
N VAL A 205 -10.79 -3.47 4.45
CA VAL A 205 -12.05 -4.20 4.25
C VAL A 205 -11.93 -5.56 4.97
N LEU A 206 -12.94 -5.91 5.76
CA LEU A 206 -13.02 -7.13 6.56
C LEU A 206 -13.81 -8.24 5.82
N PRO A 207 -13.63 -9.51 6.21
CA PRO A 207 -14.44 -10.64 5.74
C PRO A 207 -15.95 -10.46 5.89
N SER A 208 -16.40 -9.64 6.86
CA SER A 208 -17.80 -9.25 7.05
C SER A 208 -18.35 -8.34 5.96
N GLY A 209 -17.49 -7.69 5.17
CA GLY A 209 -17.87 -6.61 4.27
C GLY A 209 -17.79 -5.23 4.94
N ASN A 210 -17.65 -5.18 6.27
CA ASN A 210 -17.38 -3.96 7.02
C ASN A 210 -15.94 -3.47 6.79
N VAL A 211 -15.64 -2.24 7.18
CA VAL A 211 -14.29 -1.65 7.09
C VAL A 211 -13.79 -1.33 8.48
N LEU A 212 -12.61 -1.86 8.83
CA LEU A 212 -11.84 -1.31 9.94
C LEU A 212 -11.13 -0.05 9.46
N ILE A 213 -11.29 1.05 10.19
CA ILE A 213 -10.55 2.30 9.96
C ILE A 213 -9.78 2.64 11.23
N ILE A 214 -8.48 2.88 11.10
CA ILE A 214 -7.61 3.36 12.18
C ILE A 214 -7.11 4.76 11.80
N ALA A 215 -7.34 5.74 12.68
CA ALA A 215 -6.87 7.11 12.52
C ALA A 215 -6.42 7.64 13.88
N ASN A 216 -5.35 8.45 13.90
CA ASN A 216 -4.70 8.88 15.13
C ASN A 216 -4.30 7.66 16.00
N ASN A 217 -4.93 7.47 17.16
CA ASN A 217 -4.80 6.30 18.04
C ASN A 217 -6.12 5.53 18.23
N GLN A 218 -7.17 5.83 17.46
CA GLN A 218 -8.49 5.23 17.62
C GLN A 218 -8.84 4.34 16.43
N SER A 219 -9.84 3.47 16.59
CA SER A 219 -10.31 2.61 15.52
C SER A 219 -11.82 2.41 15.55
N VAL A 220 -12.41 2.21 14.36
CA VAL A 220 -13.83 1.90 14.18
C VAL A 220 -14.03 0.78 13.17
N ILE A 221 -15.02 -0.09 13.42
CA ILE A 221 -15.62 -0.95 12.41
C ILE A 221 -16.85 -0.22 11.86
N TYR A 222 -16.84 0.08 10.57
CA TYR A 222 -17.90 0.80 9.86
C TYR A 222 -18.59 -0.11 8.83
N ASP A 223 -19.92 -0.10 8.83
CA ASP A 223 -20.75 -0.80 7.85
C ASP A 223 -21.05 0.13 6.67
N ILE A 224 -20.47 -0.21 5.51
CA ILE A 224 -20.60 0.56 4.28
C ILE A 224 -22.02 0.50 3.73
N GLU A 225 -22.76 -0.59 3.95
CA GLU A 225 -24.09 -0.74 3.35
C GLU A 225 -25.17 -0.01 4.15
N THR A 226 -25.03 0.00 5.48
CA THR A 226 -25.99 0.71 6.34
C THR A 226 -25.59 2.15 6.69
N ASP A 227 -24.38 2.57 6.33
CA ASP A 227 -23.81 3.87 6.69
C ASP A 227 -23.76 4.07 8.22
N THR A 228 -23.21 3.08 8.93
CA THR A 228 -23.17 3.10 10.40
C THR A 228 -21.80 2.73 10.98
N GLU A 229 -21.40 3.48 12.00
CA GLU A 229 -20.26 3.12 12.85
C GLU A 229 -20.71 2.06 13.86
N LEU A 230 -20.32 0.79 13.63
CA LEU A 230 -20.79 -0.36 14.42
C LEU A 230 -20.11 -0.46 15.78
N LEU A 231 -18.78 -0.31 15.80
CA LEU A 231 -17.98 -0.60 16.98
C LEU A 231 -16.71 0.24 17.02
N ARG A 232 -16.48 0.94 18.14
CA ARG A 232 -15.16 1.47 18.50
C ARG A 232 -14.34 0.38 19.18
N LEU A 233 -13.12 0.15 18.70
CA LEU A 233 -12.16 -0.72 19.39
C LEU A 233 -11.48 0.06 20.52
N PRO A 234 -10.85 -0.63 21.50
CA PRO A 234 -9.96 0.04 22.44
C PRO A 234 -8.91 0.87 21.69
N GLU A 235 -8.59 2.05 22.20
CA GLU A 235 -7.49 2.87 21.67
C GLU A 235 -6.18 2.08 21.64
N LEU A 236 -5.29 2.47 20.72
CA LEU A 236 -3.94 1.92 20.67
C LEU A 236 -3.25 2.17 22.02
N PRO A 237 -2.78 1.11 22.72
CA PRO A 237 -2.18 1.23 24.04
C PRO A 237 -1.01 2.23 24.12
N ASN A 238 -0.75 2.72 25.34
CA ASN A 238 0.39 3.58 25.65
C ASN A 238 0.43 4.93 24.90
N GLY A 239 -0.73 5.38 24.40
CA GLY A 239 -0.84 6.66 23.69
C GLY A 239 -0.15 6.68 22.33
N VAL A 240 0.12 5.50 21.75
CA VAL A 240 0.73 5.38 20.42
C VAL A 240 -0.24 5.86 19.34
N ARG A 241 0.26 6.69 18.44
CA ARG A 241 -0.45 7.25 17.29
C ARG A 241 0.23 6.80 16.00
N ILE A 242 -0.58 6.39 15.04
CA ILE A 242 -0.11 5.94 13.72
C ILE A 242 -0.55 6.85 12.57
N GLY A 243 -1.51 7.76 12.80
CA GLY A 243 -1.94 8.73 11.79
C GLY A 243 -0.87 9.78 11.50
N VAL A 244 -0.89 10.36 10.31
CA VAL A 244 -0.01 11.47 9.92
C VAL A 244 -0.20 12.64 10.90
N PRO A 245 0.88 13.28 11.41
CA PRO A 245 2.29 13.16 10.99
C PRO A 245 3.11 12.11 11.78
N PHE A 246 2.49 11.39 12.72
CA PHE A 246 3.16 10.38 13.52
C PHE A 246 3.52 9.13 12.71
N ASP A 247 2.70 8.81 11.71
CA ASP A 247 3.00 7.92 10.57
C ASP A 247 3.56 6.53 10.92
N GLY A 248 2.82 5.85 11.77
CA GLY A 248 2.93 4.40 11.94
C GLY A 248 2.18 3.66 10.83
N PHE A 249 2.33 2.35 10.79
CA PHE A 249 1.68 1.49 9.80
C PHE A 249 0.66 0.56 10.45
N ALA A 250 -0.30 0.09 9.66
CA ALA A 250 -1.20 -0.98 10.03
C ALA A 250 -1.31 -1.97 8.87
N GLN A 251 -1.65 -3.23 9.15
CA GLN A 251 -1.81 -4.23 8.10
C GLN A 251 -2.80 -5.31 8.52
N LEU A 252 -3.76 -5.62 7.64
CA LEU A 252 -4.59 -6.81 7.75
C LEU A 252 -3.71 -8.03 7.46
N LEU A 253 -3.64 -8.95 8.41
CA LEU A 253 -2.91 -10.20 8.27
C LEU A 253 -3.61 -11.14 7.28
N PRO A 254 -2.88 -12.12 6.72
CA PRO A 254 -3.44 -13.08 5.76
C PRO A 254 -4.75 -13.72 6.21
N LEU A 255 -5.70 -13.81 5.29
CA LEU A 255 -6.97 -14.50 5.50
C LEU A 255 -6.86 -15.94 5.01
N SER A 256 -7.30 -16.89 5.83
CA SER A 256 -7.23 -18.33 5.51
C SER A 256 -8.59 -19.02 5.69
N PRO A 257 -8.97 -19.94 4.78
CA PRO A 257 -10.13 -20.79 4.98
C PRO A 257 -9.98 -21.67 6.24
N PRO A 258 -11.10 -22.17 6.81
CA PRO A 258 -12.47 -21.93 6.37
C PRO A 258 -13.12 -20.67 6.98
N LEU A 259 -12.51 -20.09 8.01
CA LEU A 259 -13.13 -19.02 8.82
C LEU A 259 -12.73 -17.61 8.38
N TYR A 260 -11.60 -17.48 7.69
CA TYR A 260 -11.02 -16.19 7.27
C TYR A 260 -10.91 -15.22 8.45
N GLU A 261 -10.46 -15.69 9.61
CA GLU A 261 -10.40 -14.89 10.83
C GLU A 261 -9.48 -13.67 10.64
N PRO A 262 -9.99 -12.44 10.72
CA PRO A 262 -9.18 -11.26 10.50
C PRO A 262 -8.42 -10.87 11.76
N ALA A 263 -7.13 -10.62 11.59
CA ALA A 263 -6.29 -9.99 12.60
C ALA A 263 -5.52 -8.84 11.97
N VAL A 264 -5.26 -7.79 12.74
CA VAL A 264 -4.63 -6.57 12.27
C VAL A 264 -3.46 -6.24 13.17
N ILE A 265 -2.35 -5.80 12.57
CA ILE A 265 -1.25 -5.18 13.29
C ILE A 265 -1.30 -3.65 13.14
N ALA A 266 -0.84 -2.94 14.15
CA ALA A 266 -0.57 -1.50 14.11
C ALA A 266 0.74 -1.22 14.86
N CYS A 267 1.75 -0.71 14.15
CA CYS A 267 3.11 -0.66 14.66
C CYS A 267 3.84 0.63 14.28
N GLY A 268 4.84 0.97 15.08
CA GLY A 268 5.60 2.20 14.89
C GLY A 268 4.77 3.46 15.17
N GLY A 269 5.23 4.59 14.66
CA GLY A 269 4.66 5.91 14.87
C GLY A 269 5.26 6.62 16.08
N SER A 270 4.43 7.34 16.85
CA SER A 270 4.89 8.11 18.02
C SER A 270 3.91 8.03 19.18
N ASN A 271 4.41 8.19 20.41
CA ASN A 271 3.59 8.33 21.60
C ASN A 271 3.46 9.79 22.07
N LYS A 272 3.92 10.75 21.25
CA LYS A 272 3.76 12.19 21.51
C LYS A 272 2.27 12.56 21.45
N PRO A 273 1.81 13.51 22.28
CA PRO A 273 0.43 13.96 22.23
C PRO A 273 0.16 14.64 20.89
N ASP A 274 -1.05 14.51 20.36
CA ASP A 274 -1.54 15.22 19.17
C ASP A 274 -1.86 16.70 19.42
N THR A 275 -1.72 17.15 20.68
CA THR A 275 -1.71 18.56 21.05
C THR A 275 -0.31 19.17 20.99
N ILE A 276 0.72 18.40 20.62
CA ILE A 276 2.09 18.92 20.47
C ILE A 276 2.13 19.96 19.36
N THR A 277 2.86 21.04 19.59
CA THR A 277 3.06 22.06 18.54
C THR A 277 4.23 21.68 17.63
N LEU A 278 4.24 22.22 16.41
CA LEU A 278 5.35 22.00 15.47
C LEU A 278 6.70 22.48 16.05
N GLU A 279 6.72 23.54 16.85
CA GLU A 279 7.93 24.07 17.51
C GLU A 279 8.50 23.11 18.56
N GLU A 280 7.63 22.35 19.25
CA GLU A 280 8.02 21.38 20.26
C GLU A 280 8.44 20.02 19.67
N MET A 281 8.04 19.75 18.43
CA MET A 281 8.46 18.56 17.69
C MET A 281 9.91 18.70 17.23
N SER A 282 10.65 17.58 17.28
CA SER A 282 12.04 17.51 16.83
C SER A 282 12.27 16.40 15.82
N VAL A 283 13.19 16.61 14.88
CA VAL A 283 13.71 15.56 13.98
C VAL A 283 14.36 14.38 14.73
N ASN A 284 14.69 14.58 16.02
CA ASN A 284 15.29 13.59 16.91
C ASN A 284 14.30 12.94 17.87
N ASP A 285 13.00 13.26 17.79
CA ASP A 285 11.99 12.59 18.59
C ASP A 285 11.93 11.10 18.23
N VAL A 286 12.19 10.23 19.21
CA VAL A 286 12.30 8.79 18.96
C VAL A 286 10.91 8.22 18.63
N ALA A 287 10.82 7.52 17.50
CA ALA A 287 9.62 6.79 17.14
C ALA A 287 9.39 5.62 18.12
N THR A 288 8.19 5.05 18.14
CA THR A 288 7.92 3.89 19.00
C THR A 288 8.40 2.59 18.36
N THR A 289 8.79 1.63 19.19
CA THR A 289 8.99 0.22 18.79
C THR A 289 7.71 -0.60 18.91
N GLN A 290 6.65 -0.06 19.50
CA GLN A 290 5.43 -0.81 19.80
C GLN A 290 4.82 -1.36 18.51
N CYS A 291 4.48 -2.65 18.53
CA CYS A 291 3.80 -3.32 17.45
C CYS A 291 2.68 -4.16 18.03
N GLN A 292 1.45 -3.66 17.91
CA GLN A 292 0.31 -4.32 18.53
C GLN A 292 -0.51 -5.11 17.52
N ARG A 293 -1.15 -6.18 17.99
CA ARG A 293 -2.02 -7.05 17.21
C ARG A 293 -3.37 -7.19 17.89
N ILE A 294 -4.45 -7.15 17.11
CA ILE A 294 -5.78 -7.52 17.58
C ILE A 294 -6.43 -8.49 16.60
N THR A 295 -7.14 -9.48 17.13
CA THR A 295 -8.01 -10.36 16.36
C THR A 295 -9.42 -9.81 16.41
N LEU A 296 -10.07 -9.61 15.26
CA LEU A 296 -11.36 -8.91 15.16
C LEU A 296 -12.56 -9.87 15.25
N THR A 297 -12.48 -10.82 16.17
CA THR A 297 -13.63 -11.64 16.60
C THR A 297 -14.19 -11.08 17.91
N ALA A 298 -15.39 -11.49 18.30
CA ALA A 298 -15.96 -11.09 19.60
C ALA A 298 -15.01 -11.39 20.78
N ALA A 299 -14.37 -12.57 20.77
CA ALA A 299 -13.40 -12.95 21.80
C ALA A 299 -12.09 -12.17 21.70
N GLY A 300 -11.58 -11.93 20.49
CA GLY A 300 -10.34 -11.19 20.28
C GLY A 300 -10.47 -9.70 20.67
N VAL A 301 -11.59 -9.06 20.31
CA VAL A 301 -11.86 -7.67 20.73
C VAL A 301 -12.03 -7.58 22.25
N ALA A 302 -12.68 -8.56 22.89
CA ALA A 302 -12.79 -8.61 24.34
C ALA A 302 -11.42 -8.81 25.04
N ALA A 303 -10.47 -9.50 24.39
CA ALA A 303 -9.11 -9.67 24.89
C ALA A 303 -8.25 -8.40 24.71
N GLY A 304 -8.55 -7.58 23.70
CA GLY A 304 -7.85 -6.33 23.39
C GLY A 304 -6.55 -6.52 22.63
N TRP A 305 -5.73 -5.48 22.61
CA TRP A 305 -4.47 -5.44 21.88
C TRP A 305 -3.36 -6.26 22.58
N GLU A 306 -2.79 -7.22 21.86
CA GLU A 306 -1.51 -7.85 22.22
C GLU A 306 -0.37 -6.93 21.82
N ILE A 307 0.67 -6.79 22.65
CA ILE A 307 1.80 -5.90 22.37
C ILE A 307 3.08 -6.71 22.16
N ASP A 308 3.62 -6.65 20.94
CA ASP A 308 4.99 -7.00 20.55
C ASP A 308 5.85 -5.72 20.43
N HIS A 309 7.15 -5.89 20.17
CA HIS A 309 8.07 -4.79 19.89
C HIS A 309 8.90 -5.07 18.64
N LEU A 310 8.94 -4.07 17.74
CA LEU A 310 9.94 -3.96 16.68
C LEU A 310 11.35 -3.92 17.32
N PRO A 311 12.38 -4.47 16.65
CA PRO A 311 13.75 -4.45 17.16
C PRO A 311 14.36 -3.04 17.23
N ASP A 312 13.85 -2.12 16.43
CA ASP A 312 14.22 -0.70 16.40
C ASP A 312 12.95 0.17 16.25
N PRO A 313 13.00 1.45 16.63
CA PRO A 313 11.85 2.37 16.50
C PRO A 313 11.59 2.71 15.03
N ARG A 314 10.31 2.91 14.65
CA ARG A 314 9.96 3.07 13.23
C ARG A 314 8.85 4.09 12.96
N VAL A 315 9.07 4.98 11.99
CA VAL A 315 8.09 5.89 11.38
C VAL A 315 8.28 5.89 9.85
N MET A 316 7.22 6.13 9.06
CA MET A 316 7.25 6.12 7.58
C MET A 316 7.72 4.79 6.96
N ALA A 317 7.45 3.66 7.61
CA ALA A 317 7.83 2.36 7.06
C ALA A 317 6.77 1.82 6.09
N GLU A 318 7.25 1.09 5.09
CA GLU A 318 6.44 0.34 4.14
C GLU A 318 6.23 -1.10 4.62
N THR A 319 5.06 -1.67 4.35
CA THR A 319 4.71 -3.06 4.72
C THR A 319 4.39 -3.88 3.48
N VAL A 320 5.32 -4.75 3.10
CA VAL A 320 5.17 -5.61 1.92
C VAL A 320 4.76 -7.02 2.37
N MET A 321 3.51 -7.41 2.09
CA MET A 321 3.11 -8.81 2.25
C MET A 321 3.89 -9.72 1.28
N LEU A 322 4.39 -10.83 1.79
CA LEU A 322 5.07 -11.86 1.02
C LEU A 322 4.10 -13.01 0.68
N PRO A 323 4.37 -13.79 -0.38
CA PRO A 323 3.56 -14.96 -0.72
C PRO A 323 3.41 -15.97 0.42
N SER A 324 4.37 -16.07 1.33
CA SER A 324 4.29 -16.94 2.52
C SER A 324 3.30 -16.47 3.59
N GLY A 325 2.74 -15.26 3.48
CA GLY A 325 1.93 -14.63 4.52
C GLY A 325 2.73 -13.89 5.60
N ASP A 326 4.06 -13.86 5.48
CA ASP A 326 4.91 -12.97 6.29
C ASP A 326 4.86 -11.54 5.74
N ILE A 327 5.24 -10.56 6.58
CA ILE A 327 5.29 -9.15 6.19
C ILE A 327 6.72 -8.64 6.31
N TYR A 328 7.25 -8.10 5.22
CA TYR A 328 8.54 -7.45 5.19
C TYR A 328 8.34 -5.94 5.42
N ILE A 329 8.86 -5.45 6.53
CA ILE A 329 8.81 -4.03 6.92
C ILE A 329 10.12 -3.38 6.50
N VAL A 330 10.06 -2.36 5.65
CA VAL A 330 11.24 -1.70 5.08
C VAL A 330 11.06 -0.19 5.08
N ASN A 331 12.14 0.55 4.80
CA ASN A 331 12.16 2.01 4.78
C ASN A 331 11.85 2.63 6.16
N GLY A 332 11.80 3.95 6.17
CA GLY A 332 11.44 4.77 7.30
C GLY A 332 12.62 5.35 8.06
N ALA A 333 12.32 5.86 9.24
CA ALA A 333 13.26 6.51 10.14
C ALA A 333 13.14 6.00 11.56
N HIS A 334 14.20 6.13 12.35
CA HIS A 334 14.19 5.87 13.79
C HIS A 334 13.67 7.09 14.59
N THR A 335 13.78 8.30 14.03
CA THR A 335 13.39 9.54 14.72
C THR A 335 12.67 10.53 13.79
N GLY A 336 11.80 11.34 14.38
CA GLY A 336 11.08 12.43 13.75
C GLY A 336 9.71 12.03 13.22
N TYR A 337 9.27 12.73 12.17
CA TYR A 337 7.90 12.73 11.69
C TYR A 337 7.83 12.74 10.16
N SER A 338 6.67 12.36 9.62
CA SER A 338 6.41 12.51 8.20
C SER A 338 6.12 13.97 7.82
N GLY A 339 6.25 14.28 6.53
CA GLY A 339 6.04 15.64 6.02
C GLY A 339 7.31 16.37 5.61
N TYR A 340 7.11 17.53 4.98
CA TYR A 340 8.18 18.46 4.62
C TYR A 340 8.62 19.32 5.82
N PRO A 341 9.81 19.96 5.75
CA PRO A 341 10.44 20.66 6.87
C PRO A 341 9.52 21.69 7.51
N SER A 342 9.07 21.39 8.73
CA SER A 342 8.12 22.20 9.50
C SER A 342 8.27 22.07 11.02
N VAL A 343 8.99 21.07 11.52
CA VAL A 343 9.23 20.90 12.97
C VAL A 343 10.34 21.84 13.49
N GLY A 344 10.37 22.12 14.79
CA GLY A 344 11.14 23.21 15.39
C GLY A 344 12.63 23.27 15.02
N ASP A 345 13.27 22.11 14.83
CA ASP A 345 14.68 21.99 14.46
C ASP A 345 14.93 21.50 13.01
N SER A 346 13.89 21.42 12.16
CA SER A 346 14.01 20.93 10.77
C SER A 346 14.85 21.83 9.87
N GLY A 347 15.01 23.11 10.21
CA GLY A 347 15.81 24.06 9.42
C GLY A 347 17.29 23.67 9.30
N ALA A 348 17.83 22.94 10.27
CA ALA A 348 19.22 22.49 10.25
C ALA A 348 19.47 21.32 9.29
N THR A 349 18.46 20.46 9.07
CA THR A 349 18.58 19.22 8.29
C THR A 349 17.86 19.28 6.95
N GLY A 350 16.86 20.17 6.82
CA GLY A 350 15.96 20.25 5.68
C GLY A 350 14.95 19.09 5.64
N THR A 351 14.61 18.46 6.76
CA THR A 351 13.67 17.33 6.84
C THR A 351 12.99 17.28 8.21
N ASN A 352 11.81 16.65 8.30
CA ASN A 352 11.13 16.39 9.58
C ASN A 352 11.65 15.16 10.35
N ALA A 353 12.56 14.39 9.76
CA ALA A 353 13.05 13.14 10.31
C ALA A 353 14.55 12.94 10.10
N ALA A 354 15.15 12.16 11.00
CA ALA A 354 16.58 11.83 11.00
C ALA A 354 16.78 10.33 11.30
N ASN A 355 18.03 9.88 11.29
CA ASN A 355 18.41 8.50 11.61
C ASN A 355 17.65 7.45 10.77
N PRO A 356 17.94 7.34 9.46
CA PRO A 356 17.24 6.43 8.56
C PRO A 356 17.27 4.98 9.04
N ALA A 357 16.15 4.29 8.88
CA ALA A 357 16.07 2.84 9.03
C ALA A 357 16.67 2.16 7.79
N THR A 358 17.86 1.59 7.94
CA THR A 358 18.61 0.97 6.82
C THR A 358 18.44 -0.55 6.76
N GLN A 359 17.99 -1.19 7.84
CA GLN A 359 17.73 -2.63 7.90
C GLN A 359 16.23 -2.90 7.93
N GLY A 360 15.74 -3.78 7.06
CA GLY A 360 14.35 -4.25 7.12
C GLY A 360 14.06 -5.11 8.35
N ILE A 361 12.79 -5.41 8.59
CA ILE A 361 12.30 -6.28 9.66
C ILE A 361 11.34 -7.31 9.04
N MET A 362 11.42 -8.56 9.49
CA MET A 362 10.47 -9.60 9.12
C MET A 362 9.46 -9.81 10.25
N TYR A 363 8.17 -9.73 9.92
CA TYR A 363 7.06 -10.10 10.79
C TYR A 363 6.46 -11.44 10.33
N LYS A 364 6.48 -12.43 11.22
CA LYS A 364 5.99 -13.80 11.05
C LYS A 364 4.58 -13.92 11.62
N SER A 365 3.58 -13.91 10.73
CA SER A 365 2.16 -13.77 11.11
C SER A 365 1.59 -14.93 11.90
N THR A 366 2.18 -16.12 11.77
CA THR A 366 1.74 -17.37 12.39
C THR A 366 2.43 -17.70 13.72
N LEU A 367 3.50 -16.98 14.07
CA LEU A 367 4.24 -17.23 15.30
C LEU A 367 3.53 -16.62 16.53
N PRO A 368 3.74 -17.18 17.73
CA PRO A 368 3.16 -16.65 18.96
C PRO A 368 3.80 -15.30 19.35
N LEU A 369 3.10 -14.55 20.20
CA LEU A 369 3.57 -13.31 20.82
C LEU A 369 5.00 -13.47 21.36
N GLY A 370 5.87 -12.48 21.11
CA GLY A 370 7.28 -12.48 21.48
C GLY A 370 8.21 -13.22 20.52
N GLN A 371 7.68 -13.88 19.48
CA GLN A 371 8.47 -14.61 18.47
C GLN A 371 8.19 -14.17 17.04
N ARG A 372 7.29 -13.19 16.84
CA ARG A 372 6.82 -12.77 15.53
C ARG A 372 7.84 -11.96 14.76
N ILE A 373 8.81 -11.33 15.42
CA ILE A 373 9.58 -10.24 14.80
C ILE A 373 11.07 -10.55 14.82
N THR A 374 11.75 -10.36 13.68
CA THR A 374 13.19 -10.62 13.56
C THR A 374 13.85 -9.76 12.47
N GLN A 375 15.13 -9.44 12.66
CA GLN A 375 16.01 -8.87 11.63
C GLN A 375 17.06 -9.87 11.15
N VAL A 376 17.04 -11.11 11.65
CA VAL A 376 18.01 -12.13 11.29
C VAL A 376 17.91 -12.45 9.80
N GLY A 377 19.05 -12.41 9.11
CA GLY A 377 19.12 -12.68 7.66
C GLY A 377 18.68 -11.50 6.78
N ILE A 378 18.28 -10.36 7.37
CA ILE A 378 17.85 -9.17 6.65
C ILE A 378 19.04 -8.23 6.39
N PRO A 379 19.34 -7.85 5.13
CA PRO A 379 20.46 -6.98 4.79
C PRO A 379 20.16 -5.51 5.11
N THR A 380 21.23 -4.70 5.14
CA THR A 380 21.17 -3.24 5.28
C THR A 380 21.38 -2.56 3.92
N SER A 381 20.53 -1.60 3.56
CA SER A 381 20.78 -0.70 2.42
C SER A 381 21.57 0.53 2.87
N PRO A 382 22.56 1.00 2.09
CA PRO A 382 23.21 2.28 2.36
C PRO A 382 22.37 3.49 1.93
N ILE A 383 21.22 3.29 1.27
CA ILE A 383 20.36 4.36 0.75
C ILE A 383 19.26 4.69 1.77
N PRO A 384 19.21 5.92 2.30
CA PRO A 384 18.11 6.37 3.14
C PRO A 384 16.78 6.41 2.37
N ARG A 385 15.81 5.62 2.80
CA ARG A 385 14.44 5.61 2.25
C ARG A 385 13.50 6.21 3.29
N MET A 386 13.38 7.54 3.27
CA MET A 386 12.65 8.33 4.28
C MET A 386 11.24 8.65 3.77
N TYR A 387 10.73 9.86 4.09
CA TYR A 387 9.46 10.36 3.57
C TYR A 387 9.40 10.26 2.03
N HIS A 388 8.23 9.91 1.51
CA HIS A 388 8.01 9.62 0.07
C HIS A 388 8.88 8.52 -0.51
N SER A 389 9.35 7.57 0.31
CA SER A 389 9.83 6.29 -0.22
C SER A 389 8.66 5.37 -0.58
N ALA A 390 8.93 4.31 -1.33
CA ALA A 390 7.94 3.30 -1.67
C ALA A 390 8.60 1.90 -1.76
N ALA A 391 7.80 0.87 -1.51
CA ALA A 391 8.21 -0.52 -1.72
C ALA A 391 7.05 -1.36 -2.24
N THR A 392 7.31 -2.39 -3.05
CA THR A 392 6.26 -3.33 -3.48
C THR A 392 6.82 -4.70 -3.83
N LEU A 393 6.01 -5.75 -3.65
CA LEU A 393 6.32 -7.09 -4.15
C LEU A 393 6.19 -7.09 -5.68
N THR A 394 7.14 -7.69 -6.39
CA THR A 394 7.04 -7.86 -7.86
C THR A 394 6.52 -9.24 -8.21
N ALA A 395 6.09 -9.44 -9.46
CA ALA A 395 5.76 -10.77 -9.99
C ALA A 395 6.93 -11.77 -9.90
N LYS A 396 8.19 -11.31 -9.93
CA LYS A 396 9.36 -12.18 -9.74
C LYS A 396 9.46 -12.71 -8.31
N GLY A 397 8.70 -12.15 -7.36
CA GLY A 397 8.66 -12.55 -5.96
C GLY A 397 9.76 -11.91 -5.11
N ASN A 398 10.46 -10.89 -5.62
CA ASN A 398 11.34 -10.02 -4.85
C ASN A 398 10.64 -8.70 -4.54
N ILE A 399 11.24 -7.85 -3.71
CA ILE A 399 10.67 -6.56 -3.33
C ILE A 399 11.42 -5.46 -4.07
N MET A 400 10.71 -4.65 -4.87
CA MET A 400 11.22 -3.38 -5.39
C MET A 400 11.15 -2.32 -4.28
N VAL A 401 12.25 -1.59 -4.07
CA VAL A 401 12.34 -0.44 -3.17
C VAL A 401 12.85 0.75 -3.98
N ALA A 402 12.13 1.86 -3.94
CA ALA A 402 12.42 3.03 -4.74
C ALA A 402 12.08 4.31 -3.99
N ALA A 403 12.38 5.44 -4.64
CA ALA A 403 12.18 6.78 -4.10
C ALA A 403 12.96 7.10 -2.82
N SER A 404 13.06 8.39 -2.56
CA SER A 404 12.58 9.08 -1.38
C SER A 404 12.78 10.56 -1.70
N ASN A 405 11.89 11.42 -1.23
CA ASN A 405 12.12 12.85 -1.32
C ASN A 405 11.52 13.57 -0.11
N PRO A 406 12.28 13.76 0.98
CA PRO A 406 11.80 14.50 2.14
C PRO A 406 11.79 16.02 1.93
N HIS A 407 12.02 16.52 0.69
CA HIS A 407 12.12 17.94 0.36
C HIS A 407 10.98 18.41 -0.53
N PRO A 408 10.53 19.67 -0.40
CA PRO A 408 9.47 20.23 -1.24
C PRO A 408 9.92 20.58 -2.67
N PHE A 409 11.13 20.19 -3.06
CA PHE A 409 11.74 20.38 -4.37
C PHE A 409 12.67 19.20 -4.67
N VAL A 410 13.19 19.13 -5.89
CA VAL A 410 14.24 18.18 -6.24
C VAL A 410 15.56 18.65 -5.65
N LEU A 411 16.12 17.84 -4.75
CA LEU A 411 17.43 18.06 -4.16
C LEU A 411 18.43 17.10 -4.81
N GLU A 412 19.20 17.60 -5.77
CA GLU A 412 20.27 16.82 -6.39
C GLU A 412 21.49 16.76 -5.46
N ALA A 413 22.13 15.59 -5.38
CA ALA A 413 23.26 15.37 -4.48
C ALA A 413 24.49 16.24 -4.82
N ASP A 414 24.69 16.56 -6.10
CA ASP A 414 25.78 17.40 -6.60
C ASP A 414 25.46 18.90 -6.58
N ASN A 415 24.19 19.28 -6.42
CA ASN A 415 23.71 20.66 -6.36
C ASN A 415 22.94 20.93 -5.06
N ASN A 416 23.62 20.74 -3.94
CA ASN A 416 23.07 20.88 -2.58
C ASN A 416 23.75 22.04 -1.83
N PRO A 417 23.40 23.31 -2.12
CA PRO A 417 24.14 24.48 -1.65
C PRO A 417 24.09 24.68 -0.13
N ASN A 418 23.09 24.10 0.55
CA ASN A 418 22.92 24.18 2.01
C ASN A 418 23.33 22.88 2.73
N ASN A 419 23.93 21.92 2.02
CA ASN A 419 24.31 20.62 2.55
C ASN A 419 23.17 19.92 3.31
N LEU A 420 21.94 20.05 2.77
CA LEU A 420 20.74 19.41 3.29
C LEU A 420 20.89 17.89 3.26
N SER A 421 20.31 17.19 4.22
CA SER A 421 20.41 15.74 4.28
C SER A 421 19.40 15.08 3.33
N PHE A 422 19.70 13.85 2.89
CA PHE A 422 18.79 12.97 2.14
C PHE A 422 18.33 13.59 0.81
N PRO A 423 19.20 13.62 -0.23
CA PRO A 423 18.82 14.09 -1.56
C PRO A 423 17.68 13.26 -2.17
N SER A 424 17.03 13.80 -3.20
CA SER A 424 16.00 13.11 -3.95
C SER A 424 16.57 11.83 -4.58
N GLU A 425 15.90 10.70 -4.36
CA GLU A 425 16.44 9.39 -4.70
C GLU A 425 15.67 8.73 -5.85
N TYR A 426 16.34 8.56 -6.98
CA TYR A 426 15.78 7.94 -8.19
C TYR A 426 16.26 6.49 -8.39
N ARG A 427 17.26 6.03 -7.63
CA ARG A 427 17.79 4.67 -7.76
C ARG A 427 16.79 3.67 -7.21
N VAL A 428 16.67 2.55 -7.92
CA VAL A 428 15.81 1.42 -7.54
C VAL A 428 16.68 0.28 -7.00
N GLU A 429 16.24 -0.31 -5.90
CA GLU A 429 16.83 -1.51 -5.30
C GLU A 429 15.83 -2.66 -5.33
N TYR A 430 16.34 -3.88 -5.43
CA TYR A 430 15.57 -5.10 -5.26
C TYR A 430 16.10 -5.90 -4.08
N PHE A 431 15.21 -6.22 -3.15
CA PHE A 431 15.49 -7.07 -2.01
C PHE A 431 15.04 -8.49 -2.38
N ASN A 432 16.00 -9.39 -2.46
CA ASN A 432 15.80 -10.74 -2.96
C ASN A 432 15.97 -11.75 -1.82
N PRO A 433 15.03 -12.68 -1.64
CA PRO A 433 15.28 -13.85 -0.82
C PRO A 433 16.38 -14.71 -1.49
N ASP A 434 17.15 -15.43 -0.68
CA ASP A 434 18.31 -16.20 -1.11
C ASP A 434 18.05 -17.18 -2.25
N PHE A 435 16.89 -17.83 -2.28
CA PHE A 435 16.56 -18.77 -3.36
C PHE A 435 16.43 -18.06 -4.72
N ILE A 436 16.10 -16.76 -4.76
CA ILE A 436 16.15 -15.95 -6.00
C ILE A 436 17.60 -15.62 -6.34
N THR A 437 18.38 -15.12 -5.38
CA THR A 437 19.78 -14.73 -5.60
C THR A 437 20.67 -15.90 -6.03
N ASN A 438 20.46 -17.07 -5.43
CA ASN A 438 21.21 -18.29 -5.71
C ASN A 438 20.64 -19.08 -6.89
N ASN A 439 19.58 -18.59 -7.55
CA ASN A 439 18.85 -19.30 -8.60
C ASN A 439 18.50 -20.74 -8.20
N SER A 440 18.04 -20.91 -6.94
CA SER A 440 17.65 -22.22 -6.41
C SER A 440 16.31 -22.66 -7.01
N PRO A 441 16.09 -23.97 -7.20
CA PRO A 441 14.81 -24.46 -7.70
C PRO A 441 13.63 -24.00 -6.82
N ARG A 442 12.65 -23.34 -7.44
CA ARG A 442 11.41 -22.87 -6.84
C ARG A 442 10.20 -23.46 -7.57
N PRO A 443 8.99 -23.48 -6.97
CA PRO A 443 7.77 -23.86 -7.67
C PRO A 443 7.59 -23.04 -8.96
N VAL A 444 7.04 -23.66 -10.01
CA VAL A 444 6.76 -22.97 -11.29
C VAL A 444 5.31 -23.18 -11.67
N ILE A 445 4.60 -22.10 -11.98
CA ILE A 445 3.25 -22.14 -12.57
C ILE A 445 3.42 -21.99 -14.09
N SER A 446 3.17 -23.07 -14.83
CA SER A 446 3.33 -23.08 -16.30
C SER A 446 2.03 -22.79 -17.05
N LYS A 447 0.88 -23.00 -16.40
CA LYS A 447 -0.45 -22.66 -16.92
C LYS A 447 -1.35 -22.25 -15.76
N SER A 448 -2.12 -21.18 -15.99
CA SER A 448 -3.15 -20.69 -15.09
C SER A 448 -4.37 -20.23 -15.91
N PRO A 449 -5.58 -20.24 -15.32
CA PRO A 449 -6.70 -19.51 -15.91
C PRO A 449 -6.43 -18.01 -15.82
N SER A 450 -6.89 -17.24 -16.81
CA SER A 450 -6.83 -15.78 -16.78
C SER A 450 -7.89 -15.17 -15.85
N GLN A 451 -8.94 -15.94 -15.52
CA GLN A 451 -10.07 -15.48 -14.74
C GLN A 451 -10.68 -16.61 -13.93
N LEU A 452 -11.15 -16.31 -12.71
CA LEU A 452 -11.91 -17.25 -11.86
C LEU A 452 -13.18 -16.63 -11.29
N ALA A 453 -14.28 -17.36 -11.50
CA ALA A 453 -15.54 -17.30 -10.74
C ALA A 453 -15.29 -17.28 -9.22
N PHE A 454 -16.00 -16.47 -8.43
CA PHE A 454 -16.05 -16.70 -6.98
C PHE A 454 -16.59 -18.10 -6.68
N ASN A 455 -16.03 -18.76 -5.66
CA ASN A 455 -16.36 -20.13 -5.25
C ASN A 455 -16.23 -21.19 -6.37
N ALA A 456 -15.54 -20.87 -7.48
CA ALA A 456 -15.28 -21.81 -8.56
C ALA A 456 -13.93 -22.48 -8.40
N ASN A 457 -13.81 -23.70 -8.93
CA ASN A 457 -12.54 -24.41 -9.00
C ASN A 457 -11.76 -23.96 -10.24
N GLY A 458 -10.49 -23.64 -10.05
CA GLY A 458 -9.48 -23.42 -11.07
C GLY A 458 -8.47 -24.55 -11.10
N THR A 459 -7.69 -24.64 -12.17
CA THR A 459 -6.58 -25.59 -12.28
C THR A 459 -5.32 -24.89 -12.75
N LEU A 460 -4.24 -25.08 -12.01
CA LEU A 460 -2.89 -24.66 -12.36
C LEU A 460 -2.08 -25.88 -12.79
N THR A 461 -1.23 -25.72 -13.81
CA THR A 461 -0.17 -26.71 -14.08
C THR A 461 1.10 -26.25 -13.40
N VAL A 462 1.54 -27.02 -12.40
CA VAL A 462 2.68 -26.67 -11.55
C VAL A 462 3.79 -27.71 -11.60
N THR A 463 5.03 -27.24 -11.45
CA THR A 463 6.18 -28.08 -11.15
C THR A 463 6.67 -27.72 -9.75
N ILE A 464 6.64 -28.68 -8.82
CA ILE A 464 7.20 -28.53 -7.48
C ILE A 464 8.57 -29.24 -7.47
N PRO A 465 9.68 -28.54 -7.16
CA PRO A 465 10.98 -29.16 -7.03
C PRO A 465 10.96 -30.30 -6.00
N ALA A 466 11.66 -31.41 -6.31
CA ALA A 466 11.70 -32.58 -5.43
C ALA A 466 12.23 -32.28 -4.02
N SER A 467 13.11 -31.27 -3.89
CA SER A 467 13.63 -30.80 -2.61
C SER A 467 12.58 -30.13 -1.72
N LEU A 468 11.48 -29.65 -2.29
CA LEU A 468 10.40 -28.94 -1.59
C LEU A 468 9.12 -29.79 -1.46
N ALA A 469 9.06 -30.94 -2.15
CA ALA A 469 7.83 -31.73 -2.31
C ALA A 469 7.28 -32.35 -1.01
N ALA A 470 8.11 -32.45 0.04
CA ALA A 470 7.71 -32.94 1.36
C ALA A 470 7.25 -31.82 2.32
N GLY A 471 7.40 -30.56 1.93
CA GLY A 471 7.05 -29.41 2.76
C GLY A 471 5.59 -29.00 2.64
N GLU A 472 5.22 -27.96 3.40
CA GLU A 472 3.90 -27.34 3.32
C GLU A 472 3.70 -26.67 1.96
N LEU A 473 2.56 -26.92 1.33
CA LEU A 473 2.12 -26.27 0.10
C LEU A 473 1.05 -25.24 0.45
N GLN A 474 1.19 -24.02 -0.08
CA GLN A 474 0.19 -22.96 0.04
C GLN A 474 -0.02 -22.30 -1.33
N VAL A 475 -1.21 -21.76 -1.53
CA VAL A 475 -1.54 -20.96 -2.71
C VAL A 475 -2.05 -19.63 -2.24
N SER A 476 -1.35 -18.56 -2.61
CA SER A 476 -1.62 -17.21 -2.13
C SER A 476 -2.22 -16.38 -3.26
N LEU A 477 -3.42 -15.85 -3.05
CA LEU A 477 -4.04 -14.83 -3.90
C LEU A 477 -3.81 -13.46 -3.26
N MET A 478 -3.14 -12.57 -3.98
CA MET A 478 -2.68 -11.30 -3.45
C MET A 478 -3.20 -10.10 -4.25
N ASP A 479 -3.61 -9.06 -3.54
CA ASP A 479 -3.66 -7.69 -4.02
C ASP A 479 -2.43 -6.96 -3.45
N MET A 480 -1.62 -6.36 -4.32
CA MET A 480 -0.40 -5.64 -3.92
C MET A 480 -0.70 -4.22 -3.42
N GLY A 481 -1.91 -3.72 -3.70
CA GLY A 481 -2.39 -2.41 -3.28
C GLY A 481 -1.80 -1.24 -4.07
N PHE A 482 -2.22 -0.04 -3.66
CA PHE A 482 -1.68 1.25 -4.08
C PHE A 482 -0.69 1.74 -3.02
N VAL A 483 0.59 1.84 -3.37
CA VAL A 483 1.66 2.23 -2.43
C VAL A 483 1.79 3.74 -2.42
N THR A 484 1.74 4.36 -1.24
CA THR A 484 2.05 5.79 -1.04
C THR A 484 2.24 6.09 0.46
N HIS A 485 3.19 6.97 0.82
CA HIS A 485 3.33 7.51 2.18
C HIS A 485 3.31 6.45 3.31
N GLY A 486 4.08 5.37 3.21
CA GLY A 486 4.10 4.33 4.24
C GLY A 486 2.83 3.47 4.30
N TRP A 487 2.00 3.52 3.26
CA TRP A 487 0.69 2.87 3.22
C TRP A 487 0.45 2.15 1.90
N HIS A 488 -0.03 0.92 2.00
CA HIS A 488 -0.42 0.10 0.85
C HIS A 488 -1.95 -0.08 0.84
N ALA A 489 -2.65 0.91 0.27
CA ALA A 489 -4.10 0.92 0.19
C ALA A 489 -4.62 -0.34 -0.54
N GLY A 490 -5.48 -1.11 0.14
CA GLY A 490 -6.09 -2.32 -0.41
C GLY A 490 -5.20 -3.57 -0.44
N GLN A 491 -3.96 -3.52 0.07
CA GLN A 491 -3.09 -4.70 0.11
C GLN A 491 -3.75 -5.85 0.88
N ARG A 492 -3.83 -7.03 0.26
CA ARG A 492 -4.55 -8.18 0.81
C ARG A 492 -3.89 -9.49 0.40
N LEU A 493 -3.85 -10.46 1.30
CA LEU A 493 -3.50 -11.85 1.00
C LEU A 493 -4.61 -12.79 1.46
N VAL A 494 -5.07 -13.66 0.57
CA VAL A 494 -6.01 -14.74 0.85
C VAL A 494 -5.37 -16.05 0.44
N PHE A 495 -5.23 -16.99 1.38
CA PHE A 495 -4.83 -18.34 1.04
C PHE A 495 -6.01 -19.12 0.43
N LEU A 496 -5.76 -19.84 -0.65
CA LEU A 496 -6.77 -20.62 -1.37
C LEU A 496 -6.75 -22.09 -0.92
N GLU A 497 -7.93 -22.69 -0.81
CA GLU A 497 -8.06 -24.14 -0.72
C GLU A 497 -7.49 -24.78 -1.98
N HIS A 498 -6.79 -25.89 -1.83
CA HIS A 498 -6.12 -26.53 -2.95
C HIS A 498 -5.91 -28.02 -2.76
N SER A 499 -5.70 -28.73 -3.87
CA SER A 499 -5.30 -30.13 -3.89
C SER A 499 -4.36 -30.39 -5.05
N LEU A 500 -3.22 -31.04 -4.80
CA LEU A 500 -2.24 -31.39 -5.81
C LEU A 500 -2.39 -32.87 -6.23
N SER A 501 -2.49 -33.13 -7.54
CA SER A 501 -2.47 -34.48 -8.12
C SER A 501 -1.54 -34.51 -9.34
N GLY A 502 -0.36 -35.11 -9.17
CA GLY A 502 0.70 -35.03 -10.17
C GLY A 502 1.18 -33.58 -10.33
N SER A 503 1.13 -33.04 -11.55
CA SER A 503 1.43 -31.62 -11.84
C SER A 503 0.20 -30.72 -11.86
N THR A 504 -0.98 -31.27 -11.54
CA THR A 504 -2.25 -30.55 -11.58
C THR A 504 -2.60 -30.07 -10.18
N LEU A 505 -2.58 -28.76 -9.96
CA LEU A 505 -2.98 -28.11 -8.72
C LEU A 505 -4.39 -27.52 -8.90
N THR A 506 -5.38 -28.17 -8.32
CA THR A 506 -6.75 -27.63 -8.27
C THR A 506 -6.83 -26.64 -7.12
N ILE A 507 -7.39 -25.47 -7.38
CA ILE A 507 -7.56 -24.38 -6.40
C ILE A 507 -9.03 -23.96 -6.35
N THR A 508 -9.51 -23.52 -5.20
CA THR A 508 -10.85 -22.91 -5.05
C THR A 508 -10.68 -21.40 -4.90
N ALA A 509 -11.34 -20.63 -5.77
CA ALA A 509 -11.37 -19.18 -5.65
C ALA A 509 -12.05 -18.74 -4.34
N PRO A 510 -11.80 -17.51 -3.85
CA PRO A 510 -12.48 -17.00 -2.67
C PRO A 510 -14.01 -17.16 -2.78
N PRO A 511 -14.71 -17.38 -1.66
CA PRO A 511 -16.12 -17.71 -1.69
C PRO A 511 -16.98 -16.53 -2.16
N ASN A 512 -16.57 -15.28 -1.91
CA ASN A 512 -17.29 -14.06 -2.30
C ASN A 512 -16.39 -12.82 -2.32
N GLY A 513 -16.98 -11.69 -2.75
CA GLY A 513 -16.32 -10.38 -2.87
C GLY A 513 -15.86 -9.74 -1.54
N ASN A 514 -16.35 -10.17 -0.38
CA ASN A 514 -15.89 -9.63 0.91
C ASN A 514 -14.51 -10.20 1.27
N ILE A 515 -14.30 -11.51 1.02
CA ILE A 515 -13.02 -12.17 1.25
C ILE A 515 -11.93 -11.65 0.31
N TYR A 516 -12.25 -11.43 -0.97
CA TYR A 516 -11.38 -10.77 -1.94
C TYR A 516 -12.22 -9.93 -2.88
N ALA A 517 -12.00 -8.61 -2.90
CA ALA A 517 -12.78 -7.71 -3.75
C ALA A 517 -12.58 -8.04 -5.23
N PRO A 518 -13.64 -8.02 -6.07
CA PRO A 518 -13.55 -8.44 -7.47
C PRO A 518 -12.57 -7.57 -8.26
N GLY A 519 -11.78 -8.19 -9.13
CA GLY A 519 -10.84 -7.53 -10.02
C GLY A 519 -9.47 -8.23 -10.06
N PRO A 520 -8.40 -7.53 -10.50
CA PRO A 520 -7.07 -8.12 -10.62
C PRO A 520 -6.51 -8.62 -9.28
N GLY A 521 -5.70 -9.68 -9.37
CA GLY A 521 -4.91 -10.25 -8.29
C GLY A 521 -3.74 -11.07 -8.82
N TRP A 522 -2.94 -11.59 -7.89
CA TRP A 522 -1.71 -12.34 -8.17
C TRP A 522 -1.73 -13.67 -7.45
N ILE A 523 -1.49 -14.76 -8.18
CA ILE A 523 -1.36 -16.10 -7.59
C ILE A 523 0.10 -16.48 -7.50
N TYR A 524 0.50 -16.91 -6.30
CA TYR A 524 1.78 -17.54 -6.03
C TYR A 524 1.55 -18.94 -5.48
N VAL A 525 2.45 -19.87 -5.83
CA VAL A 525 2.52 -21.20 -5.20
C VAL A 525 3.75 -21.21 -4.28
N VAL A 526 3.53 -21.50 -3.00
CA VAL A 526 4.57 -21.58 -1.97
C VAL A 526 4.76 -23.04 -1.58
N ALA A 527 6.00 -23.53 -1.62
CA ALA A 527 6.37 -24.85 -1.13
C ALA A 527 7.55 -24.72 -0.15
N ASP A 528 7.34 -25.13 1.10
CA ASP A 528 8.34 -25.02 2.18
C ASP A 528 8.96 -23.62 2.32
N GLY A 529 8.13 -22.58 2.23
CA GLY A 529 8.55 -21.18 2.31
C GLY A 529 9.25 -20.62 1.06
N VAL A 530 9.41 -21.41 -0.01
CA VAL A 530 9.92 -20.96 -1.32
C VAL A 530 8.75 -20.76 -2.28
N TRP A 531 8.63 -19.57 -2.90
CA TRP A 531 7.49 -19.25 -3.77
C TRP A 531 7.83 -19.19 -5.25
N SER A 532 6.84 -19.49 -6.10
CA SER A 532 6.89 -19.31 -7.55
C SER A 532 6.98 -17.86 -7.97
N GLU A 533 7.22 -17.60 -9.26
CA GLU A 533 6.82 -16.30 -9.83
C GLU A 533 5.29 -16.20 -9.79
N GLY A 534 4.80 -14.96 -9.65
CA GLY A 534 3.39 -14.64 -9.57
C GLY A 534 2.76 -14.61 -10.95
N VAL A 535 1.58 -15.20 -11.07
CA VAL A 535 0.74 -15.08 -12.27
C VAL A 535 -0.43 -14.15 -11.98
N GLN A 536 -0.67 -13.20 -12.87
CA GLN A 536 -1.82 -12.32 -12.75
C GLN A 536 -3.12 -13.07 -13.09
N ILE A 537 -4.19 -12.75 -12.37
CA ILE A 537 -5.51 -13.34 -12.56
C ILE A 537 -6.62 -12.32 -12.29
N MET A 538 -7.74 -12.45 -13.00
CA MET A 538 -8.97 -11.71 -12.71
C MET A 538 -9.87 -12.54 -11.77
N ILE A 539 -10.30 -11.97 -10.65
CA ILE A 539 -11.26 -12.60 -9.72
C ILE A 539 -12.65 -11.97 -9.90
N GLY A 540 -13.66 -12.82 -10.03
CA GLY A 540 -15.02 -12.39 -10.39
C GLY A 540 -15.23 -12.33 -11.90
N ASP A 541 -16.27 -11.63 -12.33
CA ASP A 541 -16.69 -11.56 -13.73
C ASP A 541 -15.91 -10.55 -14.60
N GLY A 542 -15.07 -9.69 -14.01
CA GLY A 542 -14.30 -8.67 -14.73
C GLY A 542 -15.15 -7.51 -15.26
N GLY A 543 -16.39 -7.36 -14.79
CA GLY A 543 -17.28 -6.28 -15.22
C GLY A 543 -17.04 -4.97 -14.49
N ALA A 544 -17.49 -3.85 -15.07
CA ALA A 544 -17.41 -2.53 -14.44
C ALA A 544 -18.29 -2.46 -13.18
N PRO A 545 -17.83 -1.80 -12.11
CA PRO A 545 -18.61 -1.60 -10.89
C PRO A 545 -19.64 -0.46 -11.03
N PRO A 546 -20.61 -0.35 -10.10
CA PRO A 546 -20.88 -1.29 -9.01
C PRO A 546 -21.49 -2.61 -9.51
N ARG A 547 -21.04 -3.74 -8.95
CA ARG A 547 -21.55 -5.09 -9.25
C ARG A 547 -22.49 -5.56 -8.13
N PRO A 548 -23.52 -6.35 -8.45
CA PRO A 548 -24.23 -7.14 -7.43
C PRO A 548 -23.26 -8.05 -6.67
N ALA A 549 -23.61 -8.40 -5.42
CA ALA A 549 -22.83 -9.35 -4.63
C ALA A 549 -22.59 -10.65 -5.41
N GLN A 550 -21.34 -11.10 -5.44
CA GLN A 550 -20.91 -12.30 -6.15
C GLN A 550 -20.48 -13.40 -5.16
N GLY A 551 -20.69 -14.66 -5.55
CA GLY A 551 -20.25 -15.82 -4.77
C GLY A 551 -21.28 -16.35 -3.78
N VAL A 552 -20.81 -16.96 -2.69
CA VAL A 552 -21.64 -17.60 -1.65
C VAL A 552 -21.36 -17.01 -0.27
N PRO A 553 -22.36 -16.93 0.63
CA PRO A 553 -22.12 -16.57 2.02
C PRO A 553 -21.19 -17.57 2.70
N VAL A 554 -20.37 -17.09 3.63
CA VAL A 554 -19.55 -17.94 4.51
C VAL A 554 -19.82 -17.61 5.97
N THR A 555 -19.63 -18.62 6.82
CA THR A 555 -19.64 -18.39 8.26
C THR A 555 -18.34 -17.70 8.64
N ILE A 556 -18.45 -16.46 9.09
CA ILE A 556 -17.31 -15.65 9.55
C ILE A 556 -17.41 -15.46 11.05
N THR A 557 -16.25 -15.37 11.70
CA THR A 557 -16.13 -15.04 13.13
C THR A 557 -15.89 -13.55 13.36
N SER A 558 -15.73 -12.77 12.28
CA SER A 558 -15.42 -11.35 12.34
C SER A 558 -16.64 -10.48 12.64
N LEU A 559 -16.40 -9.36 13.32
CA LEU A 559 -17.39 -8.34 13.62
C LEU A 559 -17.73 -7.43 12.42
#